data_AF-A0A7X6CRY9-F1
#
_entry.id   AF-A0A7X6CRY9-F1
#
_cell.length_a   1.000
_cell.length_b   1.000
_cell.length_c   1.000
_cell.angle_alpha   90.00
_cell.angle_beta   90.00
_cell.angle_gamma   90.00
#
_symmetry.space_group_name_H-M   'P 1'
#
loop_
_entity.id
_entity.type
_entity.pdbx_description
1 polymer ?
#
loop_
_entity_poly.entity_id
_entity_poly.type
_entity_poly.pdbx_seq_one_letter_code
_entity_poly.pdbx_strand_id
1 'polypeptide(L)'
;MRLFTTIAALRCYLNSQKSAAPDLEVGLVPTMGSLHAGHLSLIQRARQENAIAAVSIFVNPLQFGPQEDFQDYPRNLEEDRSLCEQAGVDVIFAPPAAEMFGKPAGARLQPAETLIQHSLLTGVVPPPAMTAVLCSKSRPGHFQGVATIVLKLLNLVQPARAYFGQKDAQQLAIIRQLVADFNLPVEIVPCPIVREASGLAMSSRNQYLTAEQKQQASVLYRALQQAEQAFKTGDRTAATAVASFKAETAKVPEVQLEYAELVDPDTLTPLETVEIEGLLAVAARVGSARLIDNIILKNRLPIVAIDGPAGAGKSTVTRQAARSLGLSYLDTGAMYRALTWRALATNTPIGDAPAIAELVNSSYLEYNLDPASFMMKINGEDVTEAIRSLAVTARVSEIAAHPAVRQFMVKQQQQCGKTGGIVAEGRDIGTNVFPDAELKIFLTASVQERARRRHLELKDTGRGDISLAQLEQDIALRDEKDSTRKIAPLRKAADAVEISTDGLAVGEVIDRIIALYKERIGAPSAGSIASN
;
A
#
# COMPACT_ATOMS: atom_id res chain seq x y z
N MET A 1 -16.65 15.73 15.96
CA MET A 1 -16.81 15.91 14.50
C MET A 1 -17.24 17.34 14.17
N ARG A 2 -16.62 17.98 13.17
CA ARG A 2 -17.00 19.30 12.63
C ARG A 2 -17.41 19.19 11.16
N LEU A 3 -18.46 19.91 10.76
CA LEU A 3 -18.91 20.02 9.37
C LEU A 3 -18.51 21.38 8.79
N PHE A 4 -17.83 21.36 7.64
CA PHE A 4 -17.49 22.57 6.88
C PHE A 4 -18.10 22.50 5.48
N THR A 5 -18.70 23.61 5.06
CA THR A 5 -19.28 23.79 3.72
C THR A 5 -18.50 24.79 2.87
N THR A 6 -17.49 25.44 3.44
CA THR A 6 -16.64 26.42 2.74
C THR A 6 -15.16 26.07 2.87
N ILE A 7 -14.39 26.40 1.82
CA ILE A 7 -12.94 26.22 1.74
C ILE A 7 -12.25 27.04 2.84
N ALA A 8 -12.71 28.28 3.06
CA ALA A 8 -12.14 29.17 4.06
C ALA A 8 -12.24 28.58 5.48
N ALA A 9 -13.40 28.02 5.85
CA ALA A 9 -13.60 27.43 7.17
C ALA A 9 -12.77 26.15 7.36
N LEU A 10 -12.74 25.28 6.35
CA LEU A 10 -11.92 24.06 6.36
C LEU A 10 -10.44 24.40 6.57
N ARG A 11 -9.89 25.32 5.75
CA ARG A 11 -8.49 25.73 5.83
C ARG A 11 -8.15 26.38 7.16
N CYS A 12 -9.02 27.28 7.65
CA CYS A 12 -8.84 27.91 8.95
C CYS A 12 -8.71 26.86 10.06
N TYR A 13 -9.60 25.88 10.08
CA TYR A 13 -9.55 24.79 11.06
C TYR A 13 -8.26 23.96 10.92
N LEU A 14 -7.98 23.41 9.74
CA LEU A 14 -6.82 22.53 9.55
C LEU A 14 -5.48 23.24 9.81
N ASN A 15 -5.35 24.50 9.39
CA ASN A 15 -4.16 25.31 9.68
C ASN A 15 -4.01 25.56 11.18
N SER A 16 -5.10 25.85 11.91
CA SER A 16 -5.04 26.01 13.36
C SER A 16 -4.58 24.74 14.08
N GLN A 17 -5.02 23.55 13.61
CA GLN A 17 -4.59 22.27 14.17
C GLN A 17 -3.11 22.00 13.90
N LYS A 18 -2.64 22.23 12.66
CA LYS A 18 -1.23 22.10 12.29
C LYS A 18 -0.33 23.10 13.03
N SER A 19 -0.79 24.34 13.26
CA SER A 19 -0.04 25.32 14.05
C SER A 19 0.10 24.93 15.51
N ALA A 20 -0.92 24.29 16.10
CA ALA A 20 -0.89 23.81 17.48
C ALA A 20 -0.03 22.54 17.65
N ALA A 21 0.00 21.67 16.63
CA ALA A 21 0.78 20.45 16.60
C ALA A 21 1.40 20.25 15.20
N PRO A 22 2.65 20.71 14.97
CA PRO A 22 3.30 20.66 13.65
C PRO A 22 3.40 19.25 13.04
N ASP A 23 3.50 18.23 13.90
CA ASP A 23 3.60 16.82 13.53
C ASP A 23 2.26 16.12 13.28
N LEU A 24 1.14 16.85 13.38
CA LEU A 24 -0.21 16.33 13.25
C LEU A 24 -0.48 15.86 11.81
N GLU A 25 -0.81 14.58 11.67
CA GLU A 25 -1.16 13.98 10.39
C GLU A 25 -2.69 13.97 10.18
N VAL A 26 -3.09 14.40 8.99
CA VAL A 26 -4.48 14.36 8.51
C VAL A 26 -4.62 13.24 7.49
N GLY A 27 -5.57 12.34 7.72
CA GLY A 27 -6.00 11.33 6.74
C GLY A 27 -7.25 11.81 6.01
N LEU A 28 -7.27 11.72 4.68
CA LEU A 28 -8.42 12.13 3.86
C LEU A 28 -9.10 10.92 3.21
N VAL A 29 -10.42 10.84 3.33
CA VAL A 29 -11.27 9.91 2.57
C VAL A 29 -12.17 10.69 1.62
N PRO A 30 -11.82 10.80 0.31
CA PRO A 30 -12.68 11.45 -0.66
C PRO A 30 -13.88 10.58 -1.04
N THR A 31 -15.09 11.11 -0.93
CA THR A 31 -16.33 10.40 -1.29
C THR A 31 -17.32 11.31 -2.03
N MET A 32 -18.32 10.69 -2.66
CA MET A 32 -19.50 11.39 -3.19
C MET A 32 -20.71 11.36 -2.24
N GLY A 33 -20.55 10.86 -1.00
CA GLY A 33 -21.66 10.58 -0.08
C GLY A 33 -22.33 9.23 -0.34
N SER A 34 -23.52 9.02 0.24
CA SER A 34 -24.22 7.73 0.26
C SER A 34 -23.30 6.62 0.78
N LEU A 35 -22.83 6.84 2.00
CA LEU A 35 -21.81 6.03 2.64
C LEU A 35 -22.33 4.62 2.93
N HIS A 36 -21.41 3.65 2.88
CA HIS A 36 -21.70 2.23 3.09
C HIS A 36 -20.50 1.55 3.74
N ALA A 37 -20.59 0.25 4.05
CA ALA A 37 -19.53 -0.51 4.72
C ALA A 37 -18.15 -0.38 4.05
N GLY A 38 -18.11 -0.33 2.71
CA GLY A 38 -16.91 0.02 1.95
C GLY A 38 -16.28 1.34 2.41
N HIS A 39 -17.02 2.46 2.37
CA HIS A 39 -16.53 3.76 2.85
C HIS A 39 -16.14 3.74 4.34
N LEU A 40 -16.92 3.07 5.18
CA LEU A 40 -16.61 2.94 6.60
C LEU A 40 -15.25 2.26 6.85
N SER A 41 -14.89 1.26 6.04
CA SER A 41 -13.57 0.61 6.15
C SER A 41 -12.41 1.57 5.84
N LEU A 42 -12.58 2.48 4.86
CA LEU A 42 -11.60 3.52 4.56
C LEU A 42 -11.49 4.51 5.72
N ILE A 43 -12.62 4.94 6.30
CA ILE A 43 -12.68 5.86 7.43
C ILE A 43 -12.01 5.25 8.67
N GLN A 44 -12.30 3.99 8.98
CA GLN A 44 -11.71 3.28 10.11
C GLN A 44 -10.19 3.20 9.97
N ARG A 45 -9.69 2.87 8.78
CA ARG A 45 -8.25 2.85 8.51
C ARG A 45 -7.63 4.25 8.64
N ALA A 46 -8.27 5.26 8.06
CA ALA A 46 -7.83 6.66 8.18
C ALA A 46 -7.76 7.10 9.64
N ARG A 47 -8.72 6.69 10.47
CA ARG A 47 -8.76 7.05 11.90
C ARG A 47 -7.68 6.34 12.71
N GLN A 48 -7.33 5.11 12.37
CA GLN A 48 -6.27 4.34 13.03
C GLN A 48 -4.87 4.87 12.73
N GLU A 49 -4.66 5.41 11.53
CA GLU A 49 -3.35 5.81 11.04
C GLU A 49 -3.08 7.32 11.16
N ASN A 50 -4.07 8.14 11.54
CA ASN A 50 -3.93 9.60 11.57
C ASN A 50 -4.54 10.22 12.83
N ALA A 51 -4.03 11.39 13.20
CA ALA A 51 -4.55 12.17 14.33
C ALA A 51 -5.90 12.83 14.00
N ILE A 52 -6.12 13.23 12.74
CA ILE A 52 -7.38 13.75 12.22
C ILE A 52 -7.84 12.89 11.05
N ALA A 53 -9.05 12.32 11.15
CA ALA A 53 -9.74 11.71 10.03
C ALA A 53 -10.70 12.73 9.39
N ALA A 54 -10.44 13.08 8.12
CA ALA A 54 -11.25 13.97 7.32
C ALA A 54 -11.97 13.20 6.20
N VAL A 55 -13.26 13.47 6.02
CA VAL A 55 -14.08 12.91 4.93
C VAL A 55 -14.59 14.06 4.06
N SER A 56 -14.42 13.99 2.75
CA SER A 56 -15.11 14.90 1.83
C SER A 56 -16.35 14.22 1.28
N ILE A 57 -17.48 14.93 1.25
CA ILE A 57 -18.74 14.48 0.65
C ILE A 57 -19.08 15.47 -0.46
N PHE A 58 -18.79 15.10 -1.70
CA PHE A 58 -19.01 15.98 -2.84
C PHE A 58 -19.36 15.20 -4.10
N VAL A 59 -20.61 15.29 -4.56
CA VAL A 59 -21.04 14.74 -5.85
C VAL A 59 -20.49 15.64 -6.95
N ASN A 60 -19.30 15.28 -7.47
CA ASN A 60 -18.58 16.07 -8.46
C ASN A 60 -19.28 16.04 -9.82
N PRO A 61 -19.82 17.14 -10.36
CA PRO A 61 -20.45 17.15 -11.67
C PRO A 61 -19.48 16.85 -12.83
N LEU A 62 -18.19 17.19 -12.70
CA LEU A 62 -17.20 17.04 -13.79
C LEU A 62 -16.92 15.59 -14.18
N GLN A 63 -17.29 14.63 -13.33
CA GLN A 63 -17.07 13.20 -13.56
C GLN A 63 -18.34 12.47 -14.00
N PHE A 64 -19.41 13.19 -14.35
CA PHE A 64 -20.63 12.61 -14.91
C PHE A 64 -20.80 13.03 -16.36
N GLY A 65 -21.05 12.06 -17.23
CA GLY A 65 -21.47 12.32 -18.60
C GLY A 65 -22.91 12.87 -18.68
N PRO A 66 -23.32 13.49 -19.81
CA PRO A 66 -24.65 14.08 -19.96
C PRO A 66 -25.82 13.11 -19.78
N GLN A 67 -25.60 11.81 -20.02
CA GLN A 67 -26.59 10.74 -19.90
C GLN A 67 -26.37 9.86 -18.66
N GLU A 68 -25.50 10.28 -17.74
CA GLU A 68 -25.22 9.54 -16.51
C GLU A 68 -26.12 9.98 -15.35
N ASP A 69 -26.04 9.24 -14.24
CA ASP A 69 -26.92 9.34 -13.08
C ASP A 69 -26.63 10.54 -12.15
N PHE A 70 -26.19 11.69 -12.67
CA PHE A 70 -25.85 12.84 -11.83
C PHE A 70 -27.06 13.37 -11.05
N GLN A 71 -28.21 13.49 -11.71
CA GLN A 71 -29.44 13.99 -11.08
C GLN A 71 -29.95 12.98 -10.04
N ASP A 72 -29.94 11.70 -10.40
CA ASP A 72 -30.47 10.61 -9.58
C ASP A 72 -29.48 10.09 -8.51
N TYR A 73 -28.26 10.61 -8.46
CA TYR A 73 -27.26 10.17 -7.49
C TYR A 73 -27.78 10.39 -6.05
N PRO A 74 -27.72 9.38 -5.17
CA PRO A 74 -28.23 9.48 -3.80
C PRO A 74 -27.51 10.58 -3.02
N ARG A 75 -28.28 11.45 -2.37
CA ARG A 75 -27.77 12.52 -1.51
C ARG A 75 -28.52 12.50 -0.18
N ASN A 76 -27.89 11.98 0.86
CA ASN A 76 -28.42 12.00 2.22
C ASN A 76 -27.32 12.41 3.23
N LEU A 77 -27.04 13.71 3.27
CA LEU A 77 -25.94 14.24 4.08
C LEU A 77 -26.12 13.96 5.59
N GLU A 78 -27.35 13.89 6.09
CA GLU A 78 -27.60 13.66 7.51
C GLU A 78 -27.32 12.21 7.92
N GLU A 79 -27.69 11.25 7.07
CA GLU A 79 -27.33 9.84 7.26
C GLU A 79 -25.82 9.63 7.16
N ASP A 80 -25.19 10.21 6.12
CA ASP A 80 -23.73 10.16 5.96
C ASP A 80 -23.00 10.76 7.18
N ARG A 81 -23.53 11.87 7.72
CA ARG A 81 -23.01 12.51 8.94
C ARG A 81 -23.11 11.59 10.15
N SER A 82 -24.25 10.93 10.36
CA SER A 82 -24.42 9.96 11.45
C SER A 82 -23.42 8.82 11.35
N LEU A 83 -23.21 8.28 10.15
CA LEU A 83 -22.23 7.23 9.88
C LEU A 83 -20.78 7.69 10.16
N CYS A 84 -20.44 8.92 9.77
CA CYS A 84 -19.14 9.52 10.05
C CYS A 84 -18.92 9.72 11.56
N GLU A 85 -19.94 10.15 12.30
CA GLU A 85 -19.84 10.36 13.75
C GLU A 85 -19.56 9.04 14.47
N GLN A 86 -20.30 7.98 14.12
CA GLN A 86 -20.10 6.64 14.68
C GLN A 86 -18.72 6.06 14.35
N ALA A 87 -18.17 6.38 13.18
CA ALA A 87 -16.84 5.95 12.75
C ALA A 87 -15.69 6.80 13.33
N GLY A 88 -16.00 7.85 14.12
CA GLY A 88 -15.01 8.70 14.77
C GLY A 88 -14.36 9.73 13.84
N VAL A 89 -15.07 10.20 12.82
CA VAL A 89 -14.61 11.26 11.92
C VAL A 89 -14.47 12.59 12.66
N ASP A 90 -13.34 13.27 12.46
CA ASP A 90 -13.09 14.58 13.07
C ASP A 90 -13.66 15.71 12.22
N VAL A 91 -13.55 15.59 10.89
CA VAL A 91 -13.92 16.63 9.92
C VAL A 91 -14.73 16.06 8.76
N ILE A 92 -15.88 16.64 8.48
CA ILE A 92 -16.62 16.48 7.22
C ILE A 92 -16.47 17.76 6.41
N PHE A 93 -16.08 17.64 5.14
CA PHE A 93 -16.12 18.73 4.17
C PHE A 93 -17.18 18.43 3.11
N ALA A 94 -18.31 19.15 3.15
CA ALA A 94 -19.44 18.98 2.24
C ALA A 94 -19.77 20.31 1.54
N PRO A 95 -18.92 20.76 0.60
CA PRO A 95 -19.12 22.03 -0.09
C PRO A 95 -20.21 21.94 -1.16
N PRO A 96 -20.93 23.05 -1.44
CA PRO A 96 -21.72 23.14 -2.67
C PRO A 96 -20.80 23.26 -3.89
N ALA A 97 -21.30 22.92 -5.08
CA ALA A 97 -20.51 22.98 -6.31
C ALA A 97 -19.96 24.39 -6.63
N ALA A 98 -20.73 25.44 -6.29
CA ALA A 98 -20.30 26.83 -6.44
C ALA A 98 -19.07 27.19 -5.59
N GLU A 99 -18.90 26.56 -4.42
CA GLU A 99 -17.71 26.75 -3.59
C GLU A 99 -16.49 26.08 -4.22
N MET A 100 -16.68 24.91 -4.83
CA MET A 100 -15.59 24.16 -5.46
C MET A 100 -15.13 24.77 -6.79
N PHE A 101 -16.05 25.27 -7.62
CA PHE A 101 -15.74 25.73 -8.99
C PHE A 101 -15.84 27.25 -9.18
N GLY A 102 -16.24 28.00 -8.15
CA GLY A 102 -16.50 29.42 -8.26
C GLY A 102 -17.84 29.73 -8.91
N LYS A 103 -18.20 31.02 -8.93
CA LYS A 103 -19.37 31.54 -9.67
C LYS A 103 -18.88 32.02 -11.05
N PRO A 104 -19.57 31.70 -12.16
CA PRO A 104 -19.26 32.29 -13.46
C PRO A 104 -19.32 33.82 -13.36
N ALA A 105 -18.29 34.52 -13.86
CA ALA A 105 -18.29 35.97 -13.87
C ALA A 105 -19.51 36.49 -14.65
N GLY A 106 -20.37 37.27 -13.99
CA GLY A 106 -21.55 37.91 -14.61
C GLY A 106 -22.88 37.15 -14.52
N ALA A 107 -22.94 35.94 -13.96
CA ALA A 107 -24.19 35.21 -13.80
C ALA A 107 -25.01 35.73 -12.59
N ARG A 108 -25.80 36.79 -12.80
CA ARG A 108 -26.97 37.04 -11.96
C ARG A 108 -28.02 35.98 -12.32
N LEU A 109 -28.38 35.15 -11.32
CA LEU A 109 -29.65 34.39 -11.28
C LEU A 109 -29.79 33.17 -12.21
N GLN A 110 -28.80 32.28 -12.27
CA GLN A 110 -29.05 30.88 -12.66
C GLN A 110 -28.45 29.92 -11.62
N PRO A 111 -29.06 28.74 -11.35
CA PRO A 111 -28.47 27.75 -10.45
C PRO A 111 -27.05 27.40 -10.90
N ALA A 112 -26.08 27.54 -10.02
CA ALA A 112 -24.65 27.35 -10.33
C ALA A 112 -24.32 25.93 -10.85
N GLU A 113 -25.21 24.98 -10.63
CA GLU A 113 -25.06 23.57 -11.01
C GLU A 113 -25.25 23.34 -12.52
N THR A 114 -26.00 24.20 -13.21
CA THR A 114 -26.32 24.02 -14.65
C THR A 114 -25.25 24.60 -15.59
N LEU A 115 -24.29 25.38 -15.06
CA LEU A 115 -23.33 26.15 -15.86
C LEU A 115 -21.85 25.81 -15.61
N ILE A 116 -21.55 24.69 -14.94
CA ILE A 116 -20.15 24.22 -14.82
C ILE A 116 -19.75 23.61 -16.17
N GLN A 117 -19.47 24.47 -17.14
CA GLN A 117 -18.90 24.06 -18.41
C GLN A 117 -17.41 23.78 -18.19
N HIS A 118 -16.95 22.61 -18.63
CA HIS A 118 -15.53 22.21 -18.62
C HIS A 118 -14.62 23.27 -19.24
N SER A 119 -15.13 24.12 -20.15
CA SER A 119 -14.37 25.13 -20.89
C SER A 119 -13.83 26.29 -20.06
N LEU A 120 -14.32 26.51 -18.83
CA LEU A 120 -13.93 27.65 -17.98
C LEU A 120 -12.98 27.27 -16.82
N LEU A 121 -12.70 25.98 -16.64
CA LEU A 121 -11.86 25.48 -15.55
C LEU A 121 -10.56 24.89 -16.09
N THR A 122 -9.44 25.21 -15.44
CA THR A 122 -8.21 24.43 -15.63
C THR A 122 -8.45 23.02 -15.13
N GLY A 123 -8.41 22.05 -16.05
CA GLY A 123 -8.59 20.62 -15.76
C GLY A 123 -7.27 19.86 -15.77
N VAL A 124 -7.28 18.69 -15.15
CA VAL A 124 -6.15 17.74 -15.13
C VAL A 124 -6.49 16.57 -16.04
N VAL A 125 -5.70 16.39 -17.10
CA VAL A 125 -5.89 15.32 -18.08
C VAL A 125 -4.95 14.16 -17.74
N PRO A 126 -5.46 12.96 -17.38
CA PRO A 126 -4.62 11.80 -17.16
C PRO A 126 -3.90 11.36 -18.44
N PRO A 127 -2.80 10.57 -18.34
CA PRO A 127 -2.11 10.05 -19.51
C PRO A 127 -3.06 9.32 -20.48
N PRO A 128 -2.89 9.48 -21.81
CA PRO A 128 -3.74 8.81 -22.79
C PRO A 128 -3.79 7.28 -22.64
N ALA A 129 -2.67 6.65 -22.29
CA ALA A 129 -2.60 5.19 -22.08
C ALA A 129 -3.57 4.71 -20.98
N MET A 130 -3.73 5.48 -19.91
CA MET A 130 -4.61 5.15 -18.78
C MET A 130 -6.10 5.40 -19.06
N THR A 131 -6.40 6.15 -20.12
CA THR A 131 -7.76 6.54 -20.51
C THR A 131 -8.21 5.95 -21.85
N ALA A 132 -7.37 5.17 -22.51
CA ALA A 132 -7.73 4.43 -23.73
C ALA A 132 -8.45 3.08 -23.45
N VAL A 133 -8.52 2.66 -22.19
CA VAL A 133 -8.96 1.32 -21.76
C VAL A 133 -10.06 1.38 -20.69
N LEU A 134 -10.69 0.21 -20.41
CA LEU A 134 -11.62 0.02 -19.29
C LEU A 134 -12.78 1.04 -19.27
N CYS A 135 -13.13 1.58 -18.09
CA CYS A 135 -14.26 2.50 -17.90
C CYS A 135 -14.16 3.75 -18.76
N SER A 136 -12.95 4.19 -19.12
CA SER A 136 -12.76 5.41 -19.90
C SER A 136 -13.39 5.33 -21.29
N LYS A 137 -13.41 4.13 -21.92
CA LYS A 137 -14.03 3.91 -23.24
C LYS A 137 -15.53 4.24 -23.23
N SER A 138 -16.21 3.89 -22.13
CA SER A 138 -17.65 4.09 -21.97
C SER A 138 -18.00 5.42 -21.29
N ARG A 139 -17.01 6.13 -20.74
CA ARG A 139 -17.20 7.35 -19.94
C ARG A 139 -16.16 8.44 -20.29
N PRO A 140 -16.21 9.00 -21.51
CA PRO A 140 -15.27 10.04 -21.94
C PRO A 140 -15.27 11.24 -20.98
N GLY A 141 -14.09 11.73 -20.61
CA GLY A 141 -13.93 12.86 -19.69
C GLY A 141 -14.12 12.54 -18.19
N HIS A 142 -14.63 11.35 -17.84
CA HIS A 142 -14.87 10.95 -16.44
C HIS A 142 -13.62 11.13 -15.56
N PHE A 143 -12.50 10.55 -15.98
CA PHE A 143 -11.27 10.60 -15.18
C PHE A 143 -10.55 11.94 -15.21
N GLN A 144 -10.81 12.79 -16.22
CA GLN A 144 -10.40 14.20 -16.16
C GLN A 144 -11.13 14.91 -15.01
N GLY A 145 -12.44 14.66 -14.87
CA GLY A 145 -13.24 15.16 -13.75
C GLY A 145 -12.75 14.65 -12.40
N VAL A 146 -12.44 13.35 -12.30
CA VAL A 146 -11.90 12.73 -11.08
C VAL A 146 -10.53 13.29 -10.71
N ALA A 147 -9.56 13.32 -11.64
CA ALA A 147 -8.23 13.83 -11.39
C ALA A 147 -8.25 15.30 -10.96
N THR A 148 -9.11 16.11 -11.61
CA THR A 148 -9.28 17.53 -11.28
C THR A 148 -9.81 17.72 -9.86
N ILE A 149 -10.88 17.01 -9.47
CA ILE A 149 -11.45 17.19 -8.13
C ILE A 149 -10.54 16.65 -7.03
N VAL A 150 -9.88 15.52 -7.27
CA VAL A 150 -8.94 14.92 -6.31
C VAL A 150 -7.75 15.85 -6.10
N LEU A 151 -7.16 16.41 -7.16
CA LEU A 151 -6.08 17.41 -7.03
C LEU A 151 -6.54 18.60 -6.19
N LYS A 152 -7.76 19.11 -6.39
CA LYS A 152 -8.30 20.22 -5.58
C LYS A 152 -8.42 19.81 -4.12
N LEU A 153 -9.02 18.66 -3.82
CA LEU A 153 -9.18 18.18 -2.44
C LEU A 153 -7.83 17.97 -1.74
N LEU A 154 -6.84 17.40 -2.42
CA LEU A 154 -5.48 17.23 -1.89
C LEU A 154 -4.82 18.58 -1.57
N ASN A 155 -4.99 19.59 -2.43
CA ASN A 155 -4.50 20.96 -2.18
C ASN A 155 -5.25 21.70 -1.06
N LEU A 156 -6.53 21.39 -0.87
CA LEU A 156 -7.36 22.02 0.16
C LEU A 156 -7.08 21.46 1.55
N VAL A 157 -6.97 20.13 1.64
CA VAL A 157 -6.81 19.39 2.91
C VAL A 157 -5.34 19.23 3.29
N GLN A 158 -4.45 19.09 2.30
CA GLN A 158 -3.03 18.75 2.47
C GLN A 158 -2.82 17.58 3.44
N PRO A 159 -3.42 16.40 3.14
CA PRO A 159 -3.33 15.24 4.01
C PRO A 159 -1.96 14.57 3.91
N ALA A 160 -1.54 13.89 4.97
CA ALA A 160 -0.38 12.99 4.92
C ALA A 160 -0.73 11.71 4.13
N ARG A 161 -1.96 11.23 4.28
CA ARG A 161 -2.49 10.03 3.62
C ARG A 161 -3.87 10.27 3.02
N ALA A 162 -4.13 9.74 1.83
CA ALA A 162 -5.45 9.74 1.23
C ALA A 162 -5.88 8.31 0.87
N TYR A 163 -7.10 7.93 1.27
CA TYR A 163 -7.59 6.56 1.24
C TYR A 163 -8.56 6.37 0.09
N PHE A 164 -8.30 5.37 -0.76
CA PHE A 164 -9.13 5.04 -1.92
C PHE A 164 -9.39 3.54 -1.99
N GLY A 165 -10.61 3.17 -2.37
CA GLY A 165 -11.01 1.76 -2.48
C GLY A 165 -10.42 1.12 -3.75
N GLN A 166 -9.94 -0.11 -3.63
CA GLN A 166 -9.44 -0.92 -4.75
C GLN A 166 -10.54 -1.33 -5.73
N LYS A 167 -11.82 -1.19 -5.35
CA LYS A 167 -12.96 -1.49 -6.23
C LYS A 167 -12.91 -0.64 -7.51
N ASP A 168 -12.54 0.62 -7.39
CA ASP A 168 -12.39 1.55 -8.49
C ASP A 168 -10.91 1.56 -8.95
N ALA A 169 -10.40 0.39 -9.39
CA ALA A 169 -8.98 0.18 -9.64
C ALA A 169 -8.36 1.15 -10.66
N GLN A 170 -9.06 1.47 -11.76
CA GLN A 170 -8.62 2.47 -12.75
C GLN A 170 -8.50 3.87 -12.12
N GLN A 171 -9.43 4.25 -11.24
CA GLN A 171 -9.35 5.51 -10.49
C GLN A 171 -8.11 5.52 -9.59
N LEU A 172 -7.88 4.44 -8.84
CA LEU A 172 -6.75 4.32 -7.94
C LEU A 172 -5.41 4.45 -8.70
N ALA A 173 -5.25 3.76 -9.82
CA ALA A 173 -4.05 3.86 -10.66
C ALA A 173 -3.83 5.29 -11.17
N ILE A 174 -4.88 5.94 -11.70
CA ILE A 174 -4.82 7.32 -12.20
C ILE A 174 -4.46 8.31 -11.07
N ILE A 175 -4.98 8.12 -9.86
CA ILE A 175 -4.67 8.99 -8.72
C ILE A 175 -3.24 8.78 -8.23
N ARG A 176 -2.70 7.55 -8.27
CA ARG A 176 -1.28 7.30 -8.00
C ARG A 176 -0.38 8.01 -9.01
N GLN A 177 -0.71 7.90 -10.30
CA GLN A 177 0.02 8.60 -11.35
C GLN A 177 -0.07 10.12 -11.18
N LEU A 178 -1.26 10.67 -10.86
CA LEU A 178 -1.46 12.08 -10.55
C LEU A 178 -0.54 12.56 -9.41
N VAL A 179 -0.48 11.81 -8.32
CA VAL A 179 0.37 12.15 -7.16
C VAL A 179 1.85 12.12 -7.53
N ALA A 180 2.27 11.11 -8.31
CA ALA A 180 3.65 10.99 -8.77
C ALA A 180 4.03 12.16 -9.71
N ASP A 181 3.23 12.42 -10.75
CA ASP A 181 3.53 13.43 -11.79
C ASP A 181 3.56 14.85 -11.22
N PHE A 182 2.69 15.15 -10.24
CA PHE A 182 2.64 16.46 -9.59
C PHE A 182 3.50 16.56 -8.34
N ASN A 183 4.28 15.52 -8.02
CA ASN A 183 5.14 15.46 -6.84
C ASN A 183 4.40 15.82 -5.54
N LEU A 184 3.15 15.35 -5.41
CA LEU A 184 2.31 15.70 -4.27
C LEU A 184 2.80 14.96 -3.01
N PRO A 185 3.00 15.65 -1.88
CA PRO A 185 3.50 15.04 -0.64
C PRO A 185 2.38 14.31 0.11
N VAL A 186 1.74 13.34 -0.53
CA VAL A 186 0.63 12.53 0.02
C VAL A 186 0.83 11.06 -0.32
N GLU A 187 0.64 10.20 0.67
CA GLU A 187 0.59 8.75 0.47
C GLU A 187 -0.81 8.32 0.01
N ILE A 188 -0.90 7.62 -1.13
CA ILE A 188 -2.16 7.04 -1.60
C ILE A 188 -2.31 5.63 -1.04
N VAL A 189 -3.23 5.47 -0.08
CA VAL A 189 -3.45 4.23 0.65
C VAL A 189 -4.57 3.42 -0.01
N PRO A 190 -4.26 2.28 -0.67
CA PRO A 190 -5.28 1.41 -1.25
C PRO A 190 -6.02 0.65 -0.15
N CYS A 191 -7.35 0.63 -0.21
CA CYS A 191 -8.19 -0.10 0.74
C CYS A 191 -8.90 -1.28 0.05
N PRO A 192 -8.87 -2.49 0.64
CA PRO A 192 -9.50 -3.69 0.08
C PRO A 192 -10.97 -3.51 -0.28
N ILE A 193 -11.41 -4.28 -1.28
CA ILE A 193 -12.82 -4.32 -1.67
C ILE A 193 -13.63 -4.98 -0.55
N VAL A 194 -14.56 -4.23 0.05
CA VAL A 194 -15.56 -4.78 0.96
C VAL A 194 -16.70 -5.38 0.14
N ARG A 195 -17.11 -6.59 0.49
CA ARG A 195 -18.13 -7.37 -0.21
C ARG A 195 -19.31 -7.69 0.71
N GLU A 196 -20.50 -7.81 0.13
CA GLU A 196 -21.66 -8.43 0.77
C GLU A 196 -21.38 -9.93 1.02
N ALA A 197 -22.20 -10.59 1.85
CA ALA A 197 -22.07 -12.03 2.09
C ALA A 197 -22.19 -12.87 0.80
N SER A 198 -22.89 -12.36 -0.21
CA SER A 198 -22.99 -12.94 -1.55
C SER A 198 -21.71 -12.82 -2.39
N GLY A 199 -20.72 -12.04 -1.93
CA GLY A 199 -19.52 -11.69 -2.69
C GLY A 199 -19.66 -10.45 -3.57
N LEU A 200 -20.87 -9.89 -3.73
CA LEU A 200 -21.09 -8.66 -4.47
C LEU A 200 -20.29 -7.50 -3.84
N ALA A 201 -19.50 -6.78 -4.64
CA ALA A 201 -18.76 -5.63 -4.17
C ALA A 201 -19.71 -4.52 -3.69
N MET A 202 -19.45 -3.96 -2.51
CA MET A 202 -20.25 -2.88 -1.93
C MET A 202 -20.18 -1.62 -2.81
N SER A 203 -21.33 -1.02 -3.09
CA SER A 203 -21.47 0.19 -3.91
C SER A 203 -22.76 0.92 -3.55
N SER A 204 -22.74 2.27 -3.54
CA SER A 204 -23.97 3.06 -3.40
C SER A 204 -24.99 2.73 -4.50
N ARG A 205 -24.51 2.36 -5.70
CA ARG A 205 -25.36 1.93 -6.82
C ARG A 205 -26.05 0.57 -6.62
N ASN A 206 -25.71 -0.21 -5.59
CA ASN A 206 -26.42 -1.46 -5.28
C ASN A 206 -27.87 -1.20 -4.82
N GLN A 207 -28.21 0.03 -4.42
CA GLN A 207 -29.57 0.43 -4.07
C GLN A 207 -30.54 0.41 -5.27
N TYR A 208 -30.02 0.46 -6.50
CA TYR A 208 -30.83 0.38 -7.72
C TYR A 208 -31.22 -1.06 -8.08
N LEU A 209 -30.63 -2.06 -7.41
CA LEU A 209 -30.86 -3.48 -7.67
C LEU A 209 -32.01 -4.01 -6.81
N THR A 210 -32.91 -4.77 -7.42
CA THR A 210 -33.86 -5.62 -6.68
C THR A 210 -33.11 -6.76 -5.97
N ALA A 211 -33.77 -7.46 -5.03
CA ALA A 211 -33.18 -8.61 -4.35
C ALA A 211 -32.74 -9.72 -5.33
N GLU A 212 -33.54 -9.97 -6.36
CA GLU A 212 -33.21 -10.92 -7.44
C GLU A 212 -31.99 -10.46 -8.25
N GLN A 213 -31.95 -9.18 -8.63
CA GLN A 213 -30.82 -8.61 -9.35
C GLN A 213 -29.52 -8.62 -8.54
N LYS A 214 -29.58 -8.45 -7.21
CA LYS A 214 -28.41 -8.62 -6.33
C LYS A 214 -27.90 -10.05 -6.34
N GLN A 215 -28.80 -11.03 -6.30
CA GLN A 215 -28.43 -12.44 -6.40
C GLN A 215 -27.79 -12.75 -7.75
N GLN A 216 -28.34 -12.23 -8.85
CA GLN A 216 -27.77 -12.36 -10.19
C GLN A 216 -26.37 -11.71 -10.27
N ALA A 217 -26.22 -10.49 -9.75
CA ALA A 217 -24.96 -9.75 -9.75
C ALA A 217 -23.81 -10.44 -9.00
N SER A 218 -24.11 -11.33 -8.05
CA SER A 218 -23.10 -12.13 -7.33
C SER A 218 -22.23 -13.00 -8.27
N VAL A 219 -22.73 -13.31 -9.48
CA VAL A 219 -21.97 -14.05 -10.50
C VAL A 219 -20.67 -13.35 -10.87
N LEU A 220 -20.59 -12.01 -10.78
CA LEU A 220 -19.39 -11.27 -11.12
C LEU A 220 -18.20 -11.69 -10.26
N TYR A 221 -18.39 -11.78 -8.93
CA TYR A 221 -17.32 -12.20 -8.04
C TYR A 221 -16.99 -13.69 -8.21
N ARG A 222 -18.01 -14.54 -8.36
CA ARG A 222 -17.81 -15.96 -8.65
C ARG A 222 -16.98 -16.16 -9.93
N ALA A 223 -17.26 -15.38 -10.98
CA ALA A 223 -16.53 -15.41 -12.23
C ALA A 223 -15.09 -14.90 -12.09
N LEU A 224 -14.84 -13.86 -11.28
CA LEU A 224 -13.48 -13.42 -10.95
C LEU A 224 -12.69 -14.52 -10.23
N GLN A 225 -13.31 -15.21 -9.26
CA GLN A 225 -12.68 -16.32 -8.56
C GLN A 225 -12.36 -17.48 -9.52
N GLN A 226 -13.28 -17.84 -10.42
CA GLN A 226 -13.03 -18.86 -11.43
C GLN A 226 -11.90 -18.46 -12.40
N ALA A 227 -11.87 -17.19 -12.83
CA ALA A 227 -10.80 -16.66 -13.65
C ALA A 227 -9.45 -16.70 -12.94
N GLU A 228 -9.39 -16.40 -11.65
CA GLU A 228 -8.17 -16.53 -10.85
C GLU A 228 -7.70 -17.99 -10.75
N GLN A 229 -8.62 -18.93 -10.55
CA GLN A 229 -8.27 -20.36 -10.51
C GLN A 229 -7.77 -20.86 -11.87
N ALA A 230 -8.50 -20.56 -12.95
CA ALA A 230 -8.08 -20.90 -14.31
C ALA A 230 -6.73 -20.27 -14.67
N PHE A 231 -6.51 -19.02 -14.25
CA PHE A 231 -5.23 -18.35 -14.39
C PHE A 231 -4.12 -19.10 -13.64
N LYS A 232 -4.34 -19.50 -12.38
CA LYS A 232 -3.39 -20.24 -11.53
C LYS A 232 -3.08 -21.66 -11.99
N THR A 233 -4.00 -22.33 -12.68
CA THR A 233 -3.77 -23.68 -13.22
C THR A 233 -3.38 -23.69 -14.70
N GLY A 234 -3.60 -22.59 -15.41
CA GLY A 234 -3.34 -22.44 -16.85
C GLY A 234 -2.03 -21.75 -17.17
N ASP A 235 -1.97 -21.19 -18.38
CA ASP A 235 -0.79 -20.60 -19.04
C ASP A 235 -0.47 -19.15 -18.62
N ARG A 236 -1.15 -18.62 -17.59
CA ARG A 236 -0.98 -17.23 -17.09
C ARG A 236 -1.30 -16.14 -18.14
N THR A 237 -2.12 -16.45 -19.14
CA THR A 237 -2.50 -15.50 -20.18
C THR A 237 -3.81 -14.78 -19.88
N ALA A 238 -3.98 -13.60 -20.49
CA ALA A 238 -5.23 -12.87 -20.52
C ALA A 238 -6.36 -13.67 -21.17
N ALA A 239 -6.06 -14.41 -22.24
CA ALA A 239 -7.03 -15.23 -22.94
C ALA A 239 -7.69 -16.25 -22.00
N THR A 240 -6.89 -16.98 -21.22
CA THR A 240 -7.38 -17.97 -20.24
C THR A 240 -8.26 -17.31 -19.17
N ALA A 241 -7.77 -16.24 -18.52
CA ALA A 241 -8.50 -15.59 -17.44
C ALA A 241 -9.82 -14.96 -17.94
N VAL A 242 -9.79 -14.23 -19.05
CA VAL A 242 -10.96 -13.54 -19.62
C VAL A 242 -11.98 -14.55 -20.16
N ALA A 243 -11.54 -15.62 -20.82
CA ALA A 243 -12.45 -16.66 -21.31
C ALA A 243 -13.17 -17.37 -20.16
N SER A 244 -12.43 -17.73 -19.09
CA SER A 244 -13.03 -18.33 -17.89
C SER A 244 -14.04 -17.39 -17.23
N PHE A 245 -13.71 -16.10 -17.11
CA PHE A 245 -14.64 -15.11 -16.58
C PHE A 245 -15.93 -15.03 -17.41
N LYS A 246 -15.80 -14.89 -18.74
CA LYS A 246 -16.94 -14.77 -19.67
C LYS A 246 -17.83 -16.02 -19.68
N ALA A 247 -17.23 -17.21 -19.61
CA ALA A 247 -17.97 -18.46 -19.56
C ALA A 247 -18.83 -18.57 -18.29
N GLU A 248 -18.32 -18.07 -17.15
CA GLU A 248 -19.04 -18.09 -15.89
C GLU A 248 -20.18 -17.05 -15.85
N THR A 249 -19.94 -15.83 -16.36
CA THR A 249 -20.99 -14.79 -16.40
C THR A 249 -22.09 -15.08 -17.40
N ALA A 250 -21.79 -15.76 -18.52
CA ALA A 250 -22.78 -16.16 -19.52
C ALA A 250 -23.88 -17.10 -18.96
N LYS A 251 -23.67 -17.70 -17.79
CA LYS A 251 -24.68 -18.52 -17.08
C LYS A 251 -25.83 -17.69 -16.50
N VAL A 252 -25.71 -16.36 -16.46
CA VAL A 252 -26.71 -15.43 -15.93
C VAL A 252 -26.98 -14.33 -16.97
N PRO A 253 -27.90 -14.55 -17.93
CA PRO A 253 -28.13 -13.64 -19.06
C PRO A 253 -28.54 -12.21 -18.69
N GLU A 254 -29.08 -12.01 -17.48
CA GLU A 254 -29.45 -10.71 -16.94
C GLU A 254 -28.24 -9.81 -16.64
N VAL A 255 -27.04 -10.41 -16.54
CA VAL A 255 -25.78 -9.70 -16.35
C VAL A 255 -25.15 -9.40 -17.71
N GLN A 256 -25.38 -8.19 -18.20
CA GLN A 256 -24.90 -7.74 -19.51
C GLN A 256 -23.47 -7.21 -19.39
N LEU A 257 -22.49 -8.00 -19.81
CA LEU A 257 -21.08 -7.62 -19.74
C LEU A 257 -20.76 -6.46 -20.70
N GLU A 258 -20.21 -5.37 -20.18
CA GLU A 258 -19.66 -4.28 -21.00
C GLU A 258 -18.20 -4.57 -21.37
N TYR A 259 -17.38 -4.96 -20.39
CA TYR A 259 -16.01 -5.41 -20.64
C TYR A 259 -15.51 -6.36 -19.55
N ALA A 260 -14.54 -7.18 -19.95
CA ALA A 260 -13.63 -7.90 -19.07
C ALA A 260 -12.25 -7.84 -19.73
N GLU A 261 -11.33 -7.07 -19.17
CA GLU A 261 -10.01 -6.79 -19.74
C GLU A 261 -8.93 -7.04 -18.68
N LEU A 262 -7.77 -7.55 -19.10
CA LEU A 262 -6.60 -7.75 -18.25
C LEU A 262 -5.55 -6.69 -18.60
N VAL A 263 -5.15 -5.91 -17.60
CA VAL A 263 -4.20 -4.80 -17.76
C VAL A 263 -3.13 -4.81 -16.68
N ASP A 264 -2.03 -4.10 -16.90
CA ASP A 264 -1.05 -3.82 -15.85
C ASP A 264 -1.71 -2.94 -14.76
N PRO A 265 -1.55 -3.27 -13.47
CA PRO A 265 -2.27 -2.59 -12.39
C PRO A 265 -1.89 -1.12 -12.18
N ASP A 266 -0.69 -0.71 -12.61
CA ASP A 266 -0.18 0.65 -12.39
C ASP A 266 -0.30 1.50 -13.65
N THR A 267 0.12 0.96 -14.80
CA THR A 267 0.14 1.67 -16.09
C THR A 267 -1.15 1.53 -16.88
N LEU A 268 -1.98 0.53 -16.53
CA LEU A 268 -3.22 0.17 -17.24
C LEU A 268 -3.02 -0.24 -18.70
N THR A 269 -1.79 -0.59 -19.08
CA THR A 269 -1.51 -1.13 -20.42
C THR A 269 -2.12 -2.53 -20.55
N PRO A 270 -2.77 -2.89 -21.67
CA PRO A 270 -3.27 -4.25 -21.87
C PRO A 270 -2.16 -5.29 -21.77
N LEU A 271 -2.45 -6.41 -21.12
CA LEU A 271 -1.53 -7.54 -20.99
C LEU A 271 -2.00 -8.71 -21.84
N GLU A 272 -1.07 -9.36 -22.52
CA GLU A 272 -1.30 -10.68 -23.15
C GLU A 272 -0.96 -11.81 -22.16
N THR A 273 0.15 -11.65 -21.45
CA THR A 273 0.64 -12.57 -20.41
C THR A 273 0.94 -11.79 -19.14
N VAL A 274 0.69 -12.41 -17.99
CA VAL A 274 1.04 -11.83 -16.69
C VAL A 274 2.40 -12.34 -16.26
N GLU A 275 3.41 -11.50 -16.41
CA GLU A 275 4.77 -11.81 -15.95
C GLU A 275 4.87 -11.79 -14.41
N ILE A 276 4.24 -10.81 -13.75
CA ILE A 276 4.33 -10.62 -12.31
C ILE A 276 2.97 -10.38 -11.68
N GLU A 277 2.26 -9.33 -12.08
CA GLU A 277 0.90 -9.03 -11.63
C GLU A 277 0.07 -8.47 -12.78
N GLY A 278 -1.23 -8.76 -12.78
CA GLY A 278 -2.19 -8.24 -13.75
C GLY A 278 -3.53 -7.97 -13.09
N LEU A 279 -4.18 -6.87 -13.46
CA LEU A 279 -5.50 -6.47 -13.00
C LEU A 279 -6.56 -6.96 -13.98
N LEU A 280 -7.34 -7.98 -13.60
CA LEU A 280 -8.55 -8.35 -14.32
C LEU A 280 -9.69 -7.44 -13.85
N ALA A 281 -10.05 -6.46 -14.67
CA ALA A 281 -11.10 -5.50 -14.37
C ALA A 281 -12.34 -5.76 -15.23
N VAL A 282 -13.52 -5.60 -14.63
CA VAL A 282 -14.80 -5.92 -15.28
C VAL A 282 -15.84 -4.82 -15.05
N ALA A 283 -16.73 -4.65 -16.02
CA ALA A 283 -17.95 -3.87 -15.86
C ALA A 283 -19.12 -4.58 -16.53
N ALA A 284 -20.27 -4.56 -15.88
CA ALA A 284 -21.51 -5.16 -16.38
C ALA A 284 -22.73 -4.35 -15.96
N ARG A 285 -23.82 -4.46 -16.73
CA ARG A 285 -25.12 -3.91 -16.36
C ARG A 285 -26.04 -5.01 -15.84
N VAL A 286 -26.76 -4.68 -14.76
CA VAL A 286 -27.83 -5.51 -14.19
C VAL A 286 -29.01 -4.59 -13.94
N GLY A 287 -30.08 -4.75 -14.72
CA GLY A 287 -31.15 -3.75 -14.76
C GLY A 287 -30.62 -2.37 -15.19
N SER A 288 -30.92 -1.33 -14.42
CA SER A 288 -30.41 0.03 -14.65
C SER A 288 -29.02 0.28 -14.05
N ALA A 289 -28.53 -0.61 -13.18
CA ALA A 289 -27.27 -0.41 -12.47
C ALA A 289 -26.08 -0.86 -13.33
N ARG A 290 -25.09 0.02 -13.45
CA ARG A 290 -23.77 -0.32 -13.98
C ARG A 290 -22.83 -0.68 -12.82
N LEU A 291 -22.43 -1.94 -12.75
CA LEU A 291 -21.56 -2.49 -11.72
C LEU A 291 -20.13 -2.64 -12.24
N ILE A 292 -19.17 -2.51 -11.35
CA ILE A 292 -17.76 -2.78 -11.62
C ILE A 292 -17.20 -3.67 -10.52
N ASP A 293 -16.23 -4.50 -10.89
CA ASP A 293 -15.46 -5.32 -9.96
C ASP A 293 -14.08 -5.60 -10.56
N ASN A 294 -13.15 -6.11 -9.76
CA ASN A 294 -11.83 -6.51 -10.22
C ASN A 294 -11.12 -7.49 -9.29
N ILE A 295 -10.07 -8.13 -9.79
CA ILE A 295 -9.12 -8.93 -9.00
C ILE A 295 -7.70 -8.75 -9.54
N ILE A 296 -6.71 -8.83 -8.65
CA ILE A 296 -5.29 -8.90 -9.02
C ILE A 296 -4.90 -10.37 -9.20
N LEU A 297 -4.39 -10.70 -10.38
CA LEU A 297 -3.81 -11.98 -10.73
C LEU A 297 -2.30 -11.89 -10.52
N LYS A 298 -1.75 -12.68 -9.61
CA LYS A 298 -0.30 -12.70 -9.31
C LYS A 298 0.37 -13.91 -9.95
N ASN A 299 1.44 -13.66 -10.69
CA ASN A 299 2.39 -14.64 -11.19
C ASN A 299 3.78 -14.36 -10.61
N ARG A 300 3.90 -14.42 -9.29
CA ARG A 300 5.19 -14.27 -8.60
C ARG A 300 5.41 -15.45 -7.68
N LEU A 301 6.68 -15.73 -7.40
CA LEU A 301 7.05 -16.71 -6.39
C LEU A 301 6.71 -16.19 -4.98
N PRO A 302 6.61 -17.06 -3.97
CA PRO A 302 6.25 -16.65 -2.61
C PRO A 302 7.32 -15.76 -1.96
N ILE A 303 6.88 -14.85 -1.11
CA ILE A 303 7.71 -14.00 -0.25
C ILE A 303 7.55 -14.47 1.20
N VAL A 304 8.68 -14.70 1.86
CA VAL A 304 8.74 -14.99 3.30
C VAL A 304 9.32 -13.77 4.01
N ALA A 305 8.49 -13.08 4.80
CA ALA A 305 8.89 -11.94 5.60
C ALA A 305 9.24 -12.38 7.02
N ILE A 306 10.46 -12.12 7.47
CA ILE A 306 10.93 -12.47 8.82
C ILE A 306 11.34 -11.20 9.58
N ASP A 307 10.48 -10.80 10.52
CA ASP A 307 10.70 -9.64 11.38
C ASP A 307 11.14 -10.05 12.78
N GLY A 308 11.71 -9.10 13.52
CA GLY A 308 12.02 -9.27 14.94
C GLY A 308 13.06 -8.28 15.45
N PRO A 309 13.32 -8.24 16.77
CA PRO A 309 14.27 -7.32 17.37
C PRO A 309 15.72 -7.70 17.03
N ALA A 310 16.65 -6.77 17.26
CA ALA A 310 18.08 -7.05 17.07
C ALA A 310 18.53 -8.18 17.99
N GLY A 311 19.41 -9.08 17.51
CA GLY A 311 19.92 -10.20 18.30
C GLY A 311 19.01 -11.44 18.38
N ALA A 312 17.80 -11.41 17.80
CA ALA A 312 16.88 -12.55 17.80
C ALA A 312 17.32 -13.74 16.90
N GLY A 313 18.54 -13.73 16.36
CA GLY A 313 19.05 -14.81 15.50
C GLY A 313 18.61 -14.76 14.03
N LYS A 314 17.93 -13.68 13.61
CA LYS A 314 17.35 -13.55 12.26
C LYS A 314 18.33 -13.86 11.13
N SER A 315 19.45 -13.15 11.02
CA SER A 315 20.32 -13.24 9.83
C SER A 315 20.83 -14.65 9.55
N THR A 316 21.16 -15.41 10.59
CA THR A 316 21.59 -16.80 10.45
C THR A 316 20.42 -17.71 10.04
N VAL A 317 19.31 -17.61 10.76
CA VAL A 317 18.11 -18.44 10.56
C VAL A 317 17.49 -18.17 9.19
N THR A 318 17.26 -16.91 8.83
CA THR A 318 16.67 -16.46 7.57
C THR A 318 17.50 -16.93 6.37
N ARG A 319 18.83 -16.75 6.43
CA ARG A 319 19.73 -17.15 5.33
C ARG A 319 19.74 -18.66 5.11
N GLN A 320 19.79 -19.44 6.20
CA GLN A 320 19.78 -20.90 6.11
C GLN A 320 18.41 -21.44 5.69
N ALA A 321 17.32 -20.81 6.14
CA ALA A 321 15.97 -21.13 5.66
C ALA A 321 15.83 -20.85 4.16
N ALA A 322 16.31 -19.69 3.68
CA ALA A 322 16.33 -19.34 2.26
C ALA A 322 17.08 -20.40 1.43
N ARG A 323 18.29 -20.77 1.87
CA ARG A 323 19.09 -21.83 1.23
C ARG A 323 18.36 -23.18 1.19
N SER A 324 17.70 -23.55 2.28
CA SER A 324 16.98 -24.83 2.39
C SER A 324 15.71 -24.87 1.53
N LEU A 325 15.08 -23.72 1.33
CA LEU A 325 13.88 -23.57 0.51
C LEU A 325 14.18 -23.31 -0.98
N GLY A 326 15.45 -23.07 -1.34
CA GLY A 326 15.85 -22.68 -2.69
C GLY A 326 15.38 -21.27 -3.07
N LEU A 327 15.28 -20.39 -2.08
CA LEU A 327 14.83 -19.00 -2.24
C LEU A 327 16.01 -18.03 -2.11
N SER A 328 15.86 -16.86 -2.71
CA SER A 328 16.76 -15.71 -2.54
C SER A 328 16.72 -15.19 -1.10
N TYR A 329 17.79 -14.56 -0.63
CA TYR A 329 17.92 -13.98 0.71
C TYR A 329 18.15 -12.46 0.66
N LEU A 330 17.30 -11.70 1.35
CA LEU A 330 17.41 -10.25 1.45
C LEU A 330 17.72 -9.81 2.90
N ASP A 331 18.97 -9.38 3.14
CA ASP A 331 19.39 -8.70 4.37
C ASP A 331 19.09 -7.19 4.25
N THR A 332 17.92 -6.75 4.69
CA THR A 332 17.59 -5.32 4.65
C THR A 332 18.46 -4.49 5.59
N GLY A 333 18.97 -5.09 6.67
CA GLY A 333 19.89 -4.44 7.60
C GLY A 333 21.19 -4.02 6.91
N ALA A 334 21.69 -4.84 5.98
CA ALA A 334 22.87 -4.49 5.18
C ALA A 334 22.64 -3.26 4.30
N MET A 335 21.45 -3.10 3.72
CA MET A 335 21.10 -1.93 2.90
C MET A 335 21.14 -0.64 3.72
N TYR A 336 20.56 -0.63 4.91
CA TYR A 336 20.64 0.53 5.83
C TYR A 336 22.09 0.82 6.25
N ARG A 337 22.89 -0.22 6.51
CA ARG A 337 24.30 -0.06 6.87
C ARG A 337 25.14 0.45 5.70
N ALA A 338 24.86 0.06 4.46
CA ALA A 338 25.54 0.57 3.26
C ALA A 338 25.32 2.08 3.09
N LEU A 339 24.07 2.54 3.24
CA LEU A 339 23.79 3.98 3.21
C LEU A 339 24.41 4.73 4.39
N THR A 340 24.41 4.12 5.58
CA THR A 340 25.07 4.70 6.76
C THR A 340 26.58 4.84 6.53
N TRP A 341 27.22 3.80 5.99
CA TRP A 341 28.63 3.83 5.61
C TRP A 341 28.91 4.97 4.64
N ARG A 342 28.06 5.14 3.62
CA ARG A 342 28.22 6.24 2.66
C ARG A 342 28.11 7.60 3.33
N ALA A 343 27.12 7.82 4.19
CA ALA A 343 26.97 9.08 4.91
C ALA A 343 28.23 9.43 5.73
N LEU A 344 28.86 8.41 6.34
CA LEU A 344 30.13 8.58 7.05
C LEU A 344 31.29 8.86 6.09
N ALA A 345 31.40 8.11 4.99
CA ALA A 345 32.46 8.27 4.01
C ALA A 345 32.44 9.64 3.32
N THR A 346 31.26 10.20 3.08
CA THR A 346 31.08 11.54 2.51
C THR A 346 31.04 12.66 3.55
N ASN A 347 31.22 12.35 4.84
CA ASN A 347 31.06 13.28 5.96
C ASN A 347 29.72 14.05 5.93
N THR A 348 28.66 13.41 5.47
CA THR A 348 27.32 14.00 5.43
C THR A 348 26.80 14.16 6.87
N PRO A 349 26.35 15.35 7.29
CA PRO A 349 25.85 15.55 8.64
C PRO A 349 24.62 14.67 8.92
N ILE A 350 24.77 13.69 9.82
CA ILE A 350 23.73 12.69 10.12
C ILE A 350 22.45 13.32 10.69
N GLY A 351 22.57 14.46 11.37
CA GLY A 351 21.42 15.21 11.91
C GLY A 351 20.71 16.11 10.90
N ASP A 352 21.28 16.30 9.70
CA ASP A 352 20.73 17.18 8.67
C ASP A 352 19.85 16.37 7.70
N ALA A 353 18.53 16.41 7.93
CA ALA A 353 17.57 15.64 7.14
C ALA A 353 17.59 16.00 5.64
N PRO A 354 17.62 17.29 5.22
CA PRO A 354 17.85 17.67 3.83
C PRO A 354 19.12 17.07 3.22
N ALA A 355 20.27 17.18 3.89
CA ALA A 355 21.53 16.65 3.36
C ALA A 355 21.50 15.12 3.20
N ILE A 356 20.86 14.42 4.15
CA ILE A 356 20.62 12.97 4.05
C ILE A 356 19.68 12.64 2.89
N ALA A 357 18.64 13.44 2.64
CA ALA A 357 17.74 13.24 1.51
C ALA A 357 18.47 13.39 0.15
N GLU A 358 19.37 14.37 0.02
CA GLU A 358 20.22 14.54 -1.17
C GLU A 358 21.19 13.36 -1.36
N LEU A 359 21.77 12.87 -0.27
CA LEU A 359 22.64 11.69 -0.29
C LEU A 359 21.88 10.45 -0.78
N VAL A 360 20.69 10.22 -0.25
CA VAL A 360 19.80 9.12 -0.64
C VAL A 360 19.45 9.20 -2.13
N ASN A 361 19.06 10.37 -2.61
CA ASN A 361 18.67 10.57 -4.02
C ASN A 361 19.82 10.30 -5.00
N SER A 362 21.06 10.52 -4.58
CA SER A 362 22.27 10.23 -5.38
C SER A 362 22.84 8.82 -5.13
N SER A 363 22.10 7.97 -4.41
CA SER A 363 22.52 6.61 -4.07
C SER A 363 21.85 5.54 -4.92
N TYR A 364 22.65 4.57 -5.36
CA TYR A 364 22.15 3.29 -5.88
C TYR A 364 22.86 2.14 -5.16
N LEU A 365 22.09 1.10 -4.83
CA LEU A 365 22.58 -0.10 -4.16
C LEU A 365 22.70 -1.24 -5.18
N GLU A 366 23.76 -2.01 -5.07
CA GLU A 366 23.88 -3.29 -5.79
C GLU A 366 24.12 -4.38 -4.74
N TYR A 367 23.49 -5.53 -4.93
CA TYR A 367 23.51 -6.60 -3.95
C TYR A 367 23.40 -7.96 -4.63
N ASN A 368 23.92 -8.99 -3.96
CA ASN A 368 23.68 -10.39 -4.34
C ASN A 368 22.64 -11.01 -3.40
N LEU A 369 21.58 -11.57 -3.98
CA LEU A 369 20.51 -12.23 -3.24
C LEU A 369 20.76 -13.74 -3.05
N ASP A 370 21.84 -14.30 -3.60
CA ASP A 370 22.21 -15.69 -3.36
C ASP A 370 22.55 -15.91 -1.87
N PRO A 371 21.81 -16.79 -1.16
CA PRO A 371 22.11 -17.11 0.24
C PRO A 371 23.54 -17.65 0.47
N ALA A 372 24.20 -18.19 -0.55
CA ALA A 372 25.57 -18.70 -0.47
C ALA A 372 26.64 -17.61 -0.64
N SER A 373 26.29 -16.46 -1.22
CA SER A 373 27.24 -15.40 -1.58
C SER A 373 26.66 -14.03 -1.26
N PHE A 374 27.13 -13.44 -0.16
CA PHE A 374 26.72 -12.11 0.24
C PHE A 374 27.66 -11.05 -0.34
N MET A 375 27.10 -10.10 -1.09
CA MET A 375 27.81 -8.93 -1.62
C MET A 375 26.89 -7.71 -1.47
N MET A 376 27.48 -6.57 -1.09
CA MET A 376 26.80 -5.28 -1.02
C MET A 376 27.72 -4.19 -1.55
N LYS A 377 27.26 -3.47 -2.57
CA LYS A 377 27.87 -2.24 -3.08
C LYS A 377 26.94 -1.06 -2.95
N ILE A 378 27.55 0.11 -2.81
CA ILE A 378 26.84 1.39 -2.93
C ILE A 378 27.64 2.28 -3.87
N ASN A 379 26.97 2.79 -4.91
CA ASN A 379 27.62 3.57 -5.96
C ASN A 379 28.86 2.91 -6.60
N GLY A 380 28.81 1.60 -6.84
CA GLY A 380 29.90 0.83 -7.43
C GLY A 380 31.02 0.45 -6.45
N GLU A 381 31.02 0.98 -5.23
CA GLU A 381 32.01 0.65 -4.21
C GLU A 381 31.58 -0.57 -3.39
N ASP A 382 32.47 -1.56 -3.26
CA ASP A 382 32.23 -2.74 -2.43
C ASP A 382 32.40 -2.41 -0.95
N VAL A 383 31.27 -2.43 -0.24
CA VAL A 383 31.19 -2.10 1.18
C VAL A 383 30.90 -3.32 2.04
N THR A 384 30.95 -4.53 1.46
CA THR A 384 30.53 -5.79 2.08
C THR A 384 31.12 -6.00 3.48
N GLU A 385 32.42 -5.74 3.66
CA GLU A 385 33.07 -5.81 4.98
C GLU A 385 32.96 -4.51 5.78
N ALA A 386 33.04 -3.36 5.11
CA ALA A 386 33.06 -2.06 5.77
C ALA A 386 31.76 -1.75 6.53
N ILE A 387 30.61 -2.24 6.03
CA ILE A 387 29.31 -2.09 6.69
C ILE A 387 29.21 -2.84 8.03
N ARG A 388 30.13 -3.75 8.34
CA ARG A 388 30.18 -4.49 9.62
C ARG A 388 30.97 -3.78 10.70
N SER A 389 31.58 -2.63 10.38
CA SER A 389 32.35 -1.85 11.35
C SER A 389 31.48 -1.33 12.51
N LEU A 390 32.13 -1.11 13.66
CA LEU A 390 31.47 -0.52 14.84
C LEU A 390 30.97 0.90 14.55
N ALA A 391 31.72 1.67 13.76
CA ALA A 391 31.35 3.04 13.38
C ALA A 391 30.01 3.08 12.63
N VAL A 392 29.81 2.19 11.67
CA VAL A 392 28.54 2.06 10.93
C VAL A 392 27.43 1.54 11.85
N THR A 393 27.71 0.49 12.63
CA THR A 393 26.72 -0.13 13.52
C THR A 393 26.19 0.85 14.57
N ALA A 394 27.03 1.77 15.06
CA ALA A 394 26.65 2.78 16.04
C ALA A 394 25.67 3.83 15.48
N ARG A 395 25.71 4.11 14.17
CA ARG A 395 24.95 5.21 13.54
C ARG A 395 23.75 4.77 12.71
N VAL A 396 23.62 3.48 12.40
CA VAL A 396 22.56 2.98 11.50
C VAL A 396 21.15 3.32 11.97
N SER A 397 20.90 3.33 13.28
CA SER A 397 19.57 3.63 13.83
C SER A 397 19.19 5.11 13.63
N GLU A 398 20.16 6.02 13.73
CA GLU A 398 19.96 7.46 13.50
C GLU A 398 19.66 7.71 12.01
N ILE A 399 20.47 7.14 11.11
CA ILE A 399 20.26 7.25 9.66
C ILE A 399 18.90 6.66 9.27
N ALA A 400 18.56 5.48 9.78
CA ALA A 400 17.30 4.82 9.45
C ALA A 400 16.06 5.49 10.07
N ALA A 401 16.21 6.47 10.95
CA ALA A 401 15.09 7.24 11.48
C ALA A 401 14.63 8.36 10.52
N HIS A 402 15.46 8.74 9.54
CA HIS A 402 15.10 9.75 8.54
C HIS A 402 14.00 9.25 7.60
N PRO A 403 12.93 10.04 7.37
CA PRO A 403 11.83 9.65 6.47
C PRO A 403 12.31 9.35 5.04
N ALA A 404 13.20 10.18 4.49
CA ALA A 404 13.73 10.01 3.13
C ALA A 404 14.49 8.67 2.97
N VAL A 405 15.27 8.28 3.98
CA VAL A 405 15.98 7.00 4.01
C VAL A 405 14.99 5.84 4.00
N ARG A 406 13.94 5.90 4.84
CA ARG A 406 12.91 4.85 4.90
C ARG A 406 12.17 4.71 3.58
N GLN A 407 11.72 5.81 3.00
CA GLN A 407 11.01 5.80 1.72
C GLN A 407 11.86 5.22 0.59
N PHE A 408 13.15 5.59 0.52
CA PHE A 408 14.07 5.01 -0.44
C PHE A 408 14.28 3.51 -0.21
N MET A 409 14.55 3.10 1.04
CA MET A 409 14.84 1.71 1.37
C MET A 409 13.64 0.80 1.10
N VAL A 410 12.42 1.20 1.45
CA VAL A 410 11.21 0.42 1.15
C VAL A 410 11.07 0.19 -0.35
N LYS A 411 11.27 1.22 -1.19
CA LYS A 411 11.24 1.06 -2.65
C LYS A 411 12.30 0.07 -3.15
N GLN A 412 13.53 0.17 -2.66
CA GLN A 412 14.60 -0.74 -3.05
C GLN A 412 14.31 -2.19 -2.62
N GLN A 413 13.78 -2.38 -1.41
CA GLN A 413 13.42 -3.69 -0.89
C GLN A 413 12.25 -4.30 -1.68
N GLN A 414 11.19 -3.53 -1.93
CA GLN A 414 10.05 -3.97 -2.74
C GLN A 414 10.47 -4.36 -4.15
N GLN A 415 11.42 -3.63 -4.74
CA GLN A 415 12.00 -3.98 -6.03
C GLN A 415 12.70 -5.36 -5.99
N CYS A 416 13.39 -5.70 -4.90
CA CYS A 416 14.00 -7.03 -4.73
C CYS A 416 12.95 -8.15 -4.72
N GLY A 417 11.77 -7.89 -4.16
CA GLY A 417 10.69 -8.86 -4.02
C GLY A 417 9.69 -8.86 -5.16
N LYS A 418 9.92 -8.08 -6.22
CA LYS A 418 8.93 -7.89 -7.30
C LYS A 418 8.52 -9.23 -7.93
N THR A 419 9.48 -10.08 -8.29
CA THR A 419 9.26 -11.44 -8.83
C THR A 419 9.02 -12.49 -7.73
N GLY A 420 9.11 -12.08 -6.47
CA GLY A 420 9.03 -12.95 -5.31
C GLY A 420 10.17 -13.95 -5.22
N GLY A 421 9.94 -15.07 -4.53
CA GLY A 421 10.94 -16.13 -4.39
C GLY A 421 12.06 -15.74 -3.41
N ILE A 422 11.73 -14.94 -2.42
CA ILE A 422 12.69 -14.34 -1.49
C ILE A 422 12.29 -14.63 -0.04
N VAL A 423 13.30 -14.77 0.82
CA VAL A 423 13.17 -14.65 2.27
C VAL A 423 13.84 -13.34 2.68
N ALA A 424 13.03 -12.38 3.11
CA ALA A 424 13.48 -11.05 3.50
C ALA A 424 13.44 -10.89 5.01
N GLU A 425 14.51 -10.36 5.59
CA GLU A 425 14.56 -10.08 7.02
C GLU A 425 14.65 -8.60 7.37
N GLY A 426 14.06 -8.23 8.50
CA GLY A 426 14.11 -6.86 8.98
C GLY A 426 13.33 -6.65 10.27
N ARG A 427 12.71 -5.47 10.38
CA ARG A 427 11.94 -5.05 11.55
C ARG A 427 10.47 -4.74 11.23
N ASP A 428 10.18 -4.55 9.95
CA ASP A 428 8.93 -4.05 9.42
C ASP A 428 8.65 -4.61 8.02
N ILE A 429 9.23 -5.77 7.70
CA ILE A 429 9.10 -6.44 6.42
C ILE A 429 7.65 -6.84 6.18
N GLY A 430 7.03 -7.56 7.11
CA GLY A 430 5.65 -8.05 6.99
C GLY A 430 4.58 -6.98 7.24
N THR A 431 4.94 -5.80 7.76
CA THR A 431 4.01 -4.70 8.02
C THR A 431 4.05 -3.63 6.95
N ASN A 432 5.24 -3.22 6.48
CA ASN A 432 5.41 -2.04 5.62
C ASN A 432 6.07 -2.36 4.28
N VAL A 433 6.98 -3.34 4.21
CA VAL A 433 7.70 -3.65 2.97
C VAL A 433 6.88 -4.59 2.07
N PHE A 434 6.53 -5.75 2.60
CA PHE A 434 5.72 -6.81 1.98
C PHE A 434 4.51 -7.17 2.86
N PRO A 435 3.55 -6.24 3.00
CA PRO A 435 2.31 -6.50 3.74
C PRO A 435 1.44 -7.59 3.11
N ASP A 436 1.74 -8.01 1.88
CA ASP A 436 1.08 -9.06 1.12
C ASP A 436 1.95 -10.33 0.98
N ALA A 437 3.03 -10.47 1.77
CA ALA A 437 3.84 -11.67 1.81
C ALA A 437 3.00 -12.90 2.23
N GLU A 438 3.22 -14.02 1.54
CA GLU A 438 2.47 -15.26 1.72
C GLU A 438 2.78 -15.93 3.08
N LEU A 439 3.99 -15.72 3.62
CA LEU A 439 4.35 -16.14 4.98
C LEU A 439 5.04 -14.99 5.72
N LYS A 440 4.50 -14.62 6.88
CA LYS A 440 5.09 -13.64 7.79
C LYS A 440 5.42 -14.30 9.10
N ILE A 441 6.64 -14.09 9.58
CA ILE A 441 7.18 -14.66 10.81
C ILE A 441 7.72 -13.52 11.66
N PHE A 442 7.41 -13.56 12.95
CA PHE A 442 7.96 -12.63 13.93
C PHE A 442 8.82 -13.41 14.92
N LEU A 443 10.14 -13.32 14.77
CA LEU A 443 11.11 -13.95 15.66
C LEU A 443 11.22 -13.15 16.95
N THR A 444 11.04 -13.81 18.09
CA THR A 444 11.22 -13.22 19.41
C THR A 444 12.36 -13.90 20.16
N ALA A 445 12.94 -13.16 21.10
CA ALA A 445 13.93 -13.66 22.05
C ALA A 445 13.93 -12.74 23.27
N SER A 446 14.04 -13.29 24.47
CA SER A 446 14.16 -12.48 25.68
C SER A 446 15.38 -11.57 25.61
N VAL A 447 15.30 -10.40 26.25
CA VAL A 447 16.43 -9.45 26.33
C VAL A 447 17.63 -10.15 26.95
N GLN A 448 17.39 -10.97 27.98
CA GLN A 448 18.38 -11.76 28.69
C GLN A 448 19.09 -12.74 27.76
N GLU A 449 18.36 -13.52 26.95
CA GLU A 449 18.97 -14.48 26.03
C GLU A 449 19.78 -13.78 24.94
N ARG A 450 19.30 -12.65 24.43
CA ARG A 450 20.03 -11.85 23.43
C ARG A 450 21.29 -11.20 24.00
N ALA A 451 21.22 -10.68 25.23
CA ALA A 451 22.38 -10.16 25.94
C ALA A 451 23.40 -11.28 26.21
N ARG A 452 22.95 -12.47 26.62
CA ARG A 452 23.80 -13.64 26.83
C ARG A 452 24.54 -14.04 25.55
N ARG A 453 23.83 -14.16 24.42
CA ARG A 453 24.42 -14.47 23.10
C ARG A 453 25.47 -13.43 22.70
N ARG A 454 25.15 -12.14 22.86
CA ARG A 454 26.06 -11.04 22.53
C ARG A 454 27.30 -11.02 23.42
N HIS A 455 27.14 -11.33 24.71
CA HIS A 455 28.25 -11.42 25.66
C HIS A 455 29.24 -12.52 25.28
N LEU A 456 28.73 -13.68 24.87
CA LEU A 456 29.56 -14.79 24.38
C LEU A 456 30.33 -14.39 23.11
N GLU A 457 29.66 -13.78 22.14
CA GLU A 457 30.30 -13.29 20.89
C GLU A 457 31.41 -12.26 21.16
N LEU A 458 31.21 -11.36 22.14
CA LEU A 458 32.22 -10.37 22.54
C LEU A 458 33.41 -11.00 23.26
N LYS A 459 33.19 -12.04 24.06
CA LYS A 459 34.28 -12.82 24.68
C LYS A 459 35.13 -13.55 23.64
N ASP A 460 34.48 -14.20 22.67
CA ASP A 460 35.16 -14.95 21.61
C ASP A 460 35.99 -14.04 20.68
N THR A 461 35.61 -12.76 20.56
CA THR A 461 36.33 -11.76 19.77
C THR A 461 37.32 -10.91 20.57
N GLY A 462 37.56 -11.24 21.85
CA GLY A 462 38.54 -10.56 22.71
C GLY A 462 38.14 -9.17 23.19
N ARG A 463 36.83 -8.84 23.20
CA ARG A 463 36.25 -7.53 23.56
C ARG A 463 35.34 -7.62 24.79
N GLY A 464 35.81 -8.28 25.84
CA GLY A 464 35.01 -8.74 27.00
C GLY A 464 34.72 -7.73 28.12
N ASP A 465 34.95 -6.43 27.94
CA ASP A 465 34.87 -5.44 29.03
C ASP A 465 33.44 -4.98 29.38
N ILE A 466 32.41 -5.39 28.62
CA ILE A 466 31.02 -4.98 28.86
C ILE A 466 30.31 -6.01 29.76
N SER A 467 29.64 -5.55 30.81
CA SER A 467 28.87 -6.43 31.69
C SER A 467 27.57 -6.92 31.03
N LEU A 468 27.10 -8.11 31.42
CA LEU A 468 25.83 -8.67 30.93
C LEU A 468 24.63 -7.73 31.23
N ALA A 469 24.59 -7.14 32.42
CA ALA A 469 23.54 -6.21 32.83
C ALA A 469 23.51 -4.94 31.96
N GLN A 470 24.68 -4.44 31.56
CA GLN A 470 24.76 -3.29 30.65
C GLN A 470 24.27 -3.65 29.24
N LEU A 471 24.62 -4.83 28.73
CA LEU A 471 24.11 -5.32 27.45
C LEU A 471 22.58 -5.48 27.46
N GLU A 472 22.00 -5.96 28.56
CA GLU A 472 20.54 -6.06 28.71
C GLU A 472 19.87 -4.69 28.63
N GLN A 473 20.40 -3.69 29.35
CA GLN A 473 19.89 -2.32 29.31
C GLN A 473 19.99 -1.70 27.91
N ASP A 474 21.15 -1.84 27.26
CA ASP A 474 21.37 -1.30 25.91
C ASP A 474 20.43 -1.92 24.87
N ILE A 475 20.20 -3.24 24.97
CA ILE A 475 19.25 -3.96 24.11
C ILE A 475 17.82 -3.51 24.38
N ALA A 476 17.41 -3.38 25.64
CA ALA A 476 16.07 -2.93 26.00
C ALA A 476 15.78 -1.52 25.50
N LEU A 477 16.71 -0.58 25.72
CA LEU A 477 16.59 0.80 25.22
C LEU A 477 16.50 0.86 23.69
N ARG A 478 17.23 -0.03 23.00
CA ARG A 478 17.17 -0.13 21.55
C ARG A 478 15.82 -0.63 21.07
N ASP A 479 15.27 -1.67 21.70
CA ASP A 479 13.96 -2.22 21.33
C ASP A 479 12.83 -1.22 21.60
N GLU A 480 12.91 -0.46 22.69
CA GLU A 480 11.98 0.63 22.97
C GLU A 480 12.03 1.66 21.84
N LYS A 481 13.21 2.14 21.44
CA LYS A 481 13.37 3.08 20.32
C LYS A 481 12.84 2.52 19.00
N ASP A 482 13.12 1.26 18.70
CA ASP A 482 12.67 0.62 17.46
C ASP A 482 11.14 0.40 17.41
N SER A 483 10.50 0.13 18.55
CA SER A 483 9.05 -0.13 18.65
C SER A 483 8.20 1.14 18.80
N THR A 484 8.78 2.22 19.32
CA THR A 484 8.09 3.50 19.57
C THR A 484 8.31 4.57 18.49
N ARG A 485 9.19 4.32 17.51
CA ARG A 485 9.44 5.28 16.42
C ARG A 485 8.16 5.60 15.62
N LYS A 486 8.05 6.86 15.17
CA LYS A 486 6.90 7.35 14.38
C LYS A 486 6.73 6.60 13.06
N ILE A 487 7.84 6.32 12.37
CA ILE A 487 7.83 5.72 11.02
C ILE A 487 8.17 4.23 11.11
N ALA A 488 7.24 3.41 10.63
CA ALA A 488 7.41 1.96 10.47
C ALA A 488 7.92 1.25 11.74
N PRO A 489 7.29 1.40 12.91
CA PRO A 489 7.77 0.81 14.17
C PRO A 489 7.90 -0.71 14.09
N LEU A 490 8.85 -1.27 14.85
CA LEU A 490 8.97 -2.73 15.03
C LEU A 490 7.69 -3.25 15.70
N ARG A 491 6.84 -3.90 14.91
CA ARG A 491 5.57 -4.48 15.34
C ARG A 491 5.33 -5.80 14.62
N LYS A 492 4.71 -6.73 15.31
CA LYS A 492 4.23 -7.97 14.71
C LYS A 492 3.06 -7.64 13.77
N ALA A 493 3.14 -8.07 12.51
CA ALA A 493 1.99 -8.01 11.62
C ALA A 493 0.84 -8.89 12.14
N ALA A 494 -0.41 -8.50 11.91
CA ALA A 494 -1.58 -9.17 12.51
C ALA A 494 -1.68 -10.66 12.15
N ASP A 495 -1.20 -11.04 10.97
CA ASP A 495 -1.20 -12.39 10.40
C ASP A 495 0.16 -13.12 10.51
N ALA A 496 1.14 -12.51 11.19
CA ALA A 496 2.46 -13.10 11.39
C ALA A 496 2.44 -14.19 12.47
N VAL A 497 3.13 -15.30 12.18
CA VAL A 497 3.38 -16.37 13.14
C VAL A 497 4.54 -15.99 14.03
N GLU A 498 4.34 -16.02 15.35
CA GLU A 498 5.40 -15.73 16.31
C GLU A 498 6.22 -16.98 16.62
N ILE A 499 7.55 -16.87 16.59
CA ILE A 499 8.46 -17.96 16.98
C ILE A 499 9.46 -17.41 18.00
N SER A 500 9.37 -17.90 19.23
CA SER A 500 10.40 -17.66 20.24
C SER A 500 11.64 -18.50 19.94
N THR A 501 12.80 -17.85 19.93
CA THR A 501 14.11 -18.49 19.74
C THR A 501 14.82 -18.78 21.06
N ASP A 502 14.18 -18.50 22.20
CA ASP A 502 14.75 -18.79 23.52
C ASP A 502 14.88 -20.30 23.73
N GLY A 503 16.08 -20.73 24.11
CA GLY A 503 16.38 -22.14 24.38
C GLY A 503 16.38 -23.06 23.16
N LEU A 504 16.09 -22.55 21.95
CA LEU A 504 16.11 -23.33 20.71
C LEU A 504 17.47 -23.25 20.02
N ALA A 505 17.92 -24.38 19.47
CA ALA A 505 19.03 -24.40 18.53
C ALA A 505 18.61 -23.76 17.20
N VAL A 506 19.57 -23.19 16.47
CA VAL A 506 19.34 -22.53 15.17
C VAL A 506 18.64 -23.48 14.18
N GLY A 507 19.02 -24.76 14.14
CA GLY A 507 18.39 -25.78 13.30
C GLY A 507 16.90 -25.99 13.58
N GLU A 508 16.50 -26.01 14.85
CA GLU A 508 15.09 -26.20 15.24
C GLU A 508 14.23 -25.01 14.78
N VAL A 509 14.77 -23.79 14.84
CA VAL A 509 14.06 -22.60 14.34
C VAL A 509 13.90 -22.68 12.82
N ILE A 510 14.93 -23.12 12.10
CA ILE A 510 14.89 -23.30 10.64
C ILE A 510 13.85 -24.35 10.25
N ASP A 511 13.84 -25.50 10.92
CA ASP A 511 12.86 -26.57 10.65
C ASP A 511 11.42 -26.10 10.83
N ARG A 512 11.16 -25.28 11.86
CA ARG A 512 9.84 -24.65 12.07
C ARG A 512 9.47 -23.70 10.93
N ILE A 513 10.40 -22.87 10.46
CA ILE A 513 10.16 -21.96 9.33
C ILE A 513 9.85 -22.75 8.06
N ILE A 514 10.61 -23.81 7.78
CA ILE A 514 10.40 -24.67 6.62
C ILE A 514 9.05 -25.40 6.71
N ALA A 515 8.66 -25.87 7.89
CA ALA A 515 7.36 -26.50 8.11
C ALA A 515 6.21 -25.52 7.82
N LEU A 516 6.28 -24.30 8.36
CA LEU A 516 5.29 -23.25 8.10
C LEU A 516 5.20 -22.88 6.61
N TYR A 517 6.33 -22.82 5.92
CA TYR A 517 6.36 -22.59 4.47
C TYR A 517 5.60 -23.70 3.74
N LYS A 518 5.92 -24.97 4.02
CA LYS A 518 5.25 -26.11 3.38
C LYS A 518 3.77 -26.17 3.66
N GLU A 519 3.35 -25.81 4.87
CA GLU A 519 1.94 -25.79 5.28
C GLU A 519 1.14 -24.70 4.54
N ARG A 520 1.66 -23.47 4.47
CA ARG A 520 0.91 -22.33 3.91
C ARG A 520 1.00 -22.21 2.40
N ILE A 521 2.15 -22.58 1.83
CA ILE A 521 2.50 -22.31 0.43
C ILE A 521 2.59 -23.60 -0.39
N GLY A 522 3.02 -24.70 0.24
CA GLY A 522 3.29 -25.98 -0.41
C GLY A 522 4.78 -26.28 -0.53
N ALA A 523 5.12 -27.46 -1.04
CA ALA A 523 6.52 -27.84 -1.26
C ALA A 523 7.13 -26.98 -2.39
N PRO A 524 8.39 -26.52 -2.25
CA PRO A 524 9.06 -25.80 -3.33
C PRO A 524 9.14 -26.68 -4.59
N SER A 525 8.69 -26.15 -5.73
CA SER A 525 8.78 -26.84 -7.01
C SER A 525 10.26 -26.98 -7.40
N ALA A 526 10.73 -28.22 -7.58
CA ALA A 526 12.07 -28.51 -8.05
C ALA A 526 12.26 -28.00 -9.50
N GLY A 527 12.62 -26.73 -9.68
CA GLY A 527 12.86 -26.15 -11.00
C GLY A 527 12.85 -24.63 -11.11
N SER A 528 12.42 -23.86 -10.09
CA SER A 528 12.29 -22.40 -10.19
C SER A 528 13.56 -21.63 -9.83
N ILE A 529 14.75 -22.09 -10.26
CA ILE A 529 15.95 -21.25 -10.24
C ILE A 529 15.87 -20.40 -11.51
N ALA A 530 15.21 -19.24 -11.41
CA ALA A 530 15.44 -18.18 -12.38
C ALA A 530 16.88 -17.70 -12.17
N SER A 531 17.77 -18.08 -13.10
CA SER A 531 19.04 -17.41 -13.31
C SER A 531 18.75 -15.95 -13.65
N ASN A 532 18.94 -15.05 -12.68
CA ASN A 532 19.04 -13.62 -12.93
C ASN A 532 20.43 -13.29 -13.48
#